data_AF-A0A6J8B8L9-F1
#
_entry.id   AF-A0A6J8B8L9-F1
#
_cell.length_a   1.000
_cell.length_b   1.000
_cell.length_c   1.000
_cell.angle_alpha   90.00
_cell.angle_beta   90.00
_cell.angle_gamma   90.00
#
_symmetry.space_group_name_H-M   'P 1'
#
loop_
_entity.id
_entity.type
_entity.pdbx_description
1 polymer ?
#
loop_
_entity_poly.entity_id
_entity_poly.type
_entity_poly.pdbx_seq_one_letter_code
_entity_poly.pdbx_strand_id
1 'polypeptide(L)'
;MIIVGDFGLSYEQQKSQMALWAVMAAPLMMSNDLRQIDPQSKALLLNKNVLKINQDPMGIQGNRILKDPMGIQGKRILKTKDIQEWTRPIMPKGSVAIGILNTGEGGTGAKVKVLCSDLGLTSPGGYSITEEFTGTVVGSFKPQQYLNVTVVPSGVFFGSASPL
;
A
#
# COMPACT_ATOMS: atom_id res chain seq x y z
N MET A 1 5.83 -16.74 -4.23
CA MET A 1 4.53 -17.18 -4.79
C MET A 1 3.42 -16.50 -4.00
N ILE A 2 2.28 -16.25 -4.63
CA ILE A 2 1.06 -15.70 -4.03
C ILE A 2 0.16 -16.88 -3.63
N ILE A 3 -0.38 -16.85 -2.42
CA ILE A 3 -1.25 -17.91 -1.85
C ILE A 3 -2.68 -17.41 -1.61
N VAL A 4 -3.06 -16.32 -2.28
CA VAL A 4 -4.42 -15.77 -2.30
C VAL A 4 -5.39 -16.85 -2.80
N GLY A 5 -6.51 -17.06 -2.10
CA GLY A 5 -7.47 -18.11 -2.44
C GLY A 5 -7.08 -19.52 -1.97
N ASP A 6 -6.06 -19.64 -1.12
CA ASP A 6 -5.73 -20.86 -0.38
C ASP A 6 -6.23 -20.76 1.08
N PHE A 7 -6.07 -21.82 1.88
CA PHE A 7 -6.66 -21.93 3.24
C PHE A 7 -5.95 -21.12 4.34
N GLY A 8 -4.79 -20.52 4.07
CA GLY A 8 -3.89 -19.97 5.09
C GLY A 8 -4.05 -18.49 5.44
N LEU A 9 -4.78 -17.70 4.64
CA LEU A 9 -4.87 -16.24 4.79
C LEU A 9 -6.31 -15.76 4.88
N SER A 10 -6.59 -14.89 5.87
CA SER A 10 -7.81 -14.08 5.88
C SER A 10 -7.84 -13.13 4.69
N TYR A 11 -9.02 -12.59 4.34
CA TYR A 11 -9.11 -11.66 3.21
C TYR A 11 -8.24 -10.42 3.35
N GLU A 12 -8.08 -9.89 4.57
CA GLU A 12 -7.19 -8.75 4.83
C GLU A 12 -5.72 -9.13 4.61
N GLN A 13 -5.32 -10.33 5.04
CA GLN A 13 -3.97 -10.85 4.79
C GLN A 13 -3.71 -11.10 3.30
N GLN A 14 -4.72 -11.56 2.55
CA GLN A 14 -4.63 -11.72 1.11
C GLN A 14 -4.42 -10.38 0.40
N LYS A 15 -5.15 -9.32 0.79
CA LYS A 15 -4.93 -7.96 0.30
C LYS A 15 -3.53 -7.46 0.66
N SER A 16 -3.07 -7.68 1.89
CA SER A 16 -1.71 -7.34 2.33
C SER A 16 -0.65 -8.01 1.47
N GLN A 17 -0.80 -9.30 1.16
CA GLN A 17 0.10 -10.02 0.25
C GLN A 17 0.10 -9.39 -1.15
N MET A 18 -1.08 -9.15 -1.74
CA MET A 18 -1.19 -8.57 -3.08
C MET A 18 -0.58 -7.16 -3.17
N ALA A 19 -0.89 -6.30 -2.20
CA ALA A 19 -0.34 -4.95 -2.16
C ALA A 19 1.18 -4.96 -2.01
N LEU A 20 1.71 -5.75 -1.08
CA LEU A 20 3.15 -5.75 -0.82
C LEU A 20 3.93 -6.30 -2.02
N TRP A 21 3.45 -7.37 -2.66
CA TRP A 21 4.07 -7.87 -3.89
C TRP A 21 3.98 -6.86 -5.04
N ALA A 22 2.86 -6.15 -5.17
CA ALA A 22 2.71 -5.09 -6.17
C ALA A 22 3.68 -3.93 -5.93
N VAL A 23 3.82 -3.45 -4.69
CA VAL A 23 4.76 -2.38 -4.33
C VAL A 23 6.22 -2.81 -4.51
N MET A 24 6.56 -4.06 -4.21
CA MET A 24 7.93 -4.56 -4.36
C MET A 24 8.29 -4.95 -5.81
N ALA A 25 7.41 -4.72 -6.79
CA ALA A 25 7.60 -5.20 -8.17
C ALA A 25 7.90 -6.70 -8.25
N ALA A 26 7.36 -7.49 -7.30
CA ALA A 26 7.62 -8.90 -7.21
C ALA A 26 6.78 -9.69 -8.25
N PRO A 27 7.27 -10.85 -8.72
CA PRO A 27 6.47 -11.73 -9.58
C PRO A 27 5.18 -12.19 -8.88
N LEU A 28 4.03 -12.00 -9.53
CA LEU A 28 2.73 -12.48 -9.07
C LEU A 28 2.46 -13.92 -9.55
N MET A 29 3.34 -14.85 -9.16
CA MET A 29 3.16 -16.28 -9.47
C MET A 29 2.21 -16.93 -8.48
N MET A 30 1.05 -17.36 -8.96
CA MET A 30 -0.01 -18.01 -8.16
C MET A 30 0.35 -19.47 -7.85
N SER A 31 0.02 -19.93 -6.64
CA SER A 31 0.25 -21.30 -6.18
C SER A 31 -0.99 -21.90 -5.50
N ASN A 32 -2.17 -21.63 -6.04
CA ASN A 32 -3.48 -22.03 -5.53
C ASN A 32 -4.25 -22.89 -6.56
N ASP A 33 -5.28 -23.64 -6.12
CA ASP A 33 -6.14 -24.41 -7.04
C ASP A 33 -7.17 -23.50 -7.73
N LEU A 34 -6.87 -23.08 -8.96
CA LEU A 34 -7.73 -22.20 -9.75
C LEU A 34 -9.11 -22.80 -10.09
N ARG A 35 -9.29 -24.13 -9.96
CA ARG A 35 -10.58 -24.79 -10.20
C ARG A 35 -11.56 -24.59 -9.04
N GLN A 36 -11.03 -24.30 -7.86
CA GLN A 36 -11.80 -24.20 -6.61
C GLN A 36 -11.65 -22.85 -5.91
N ILE A 37 -10.97 -21.88 -6.53
CA ILE A 37 -10.80 -20.54 -5.97
C ILE A 37 -12.16 -19.86 -5.74
N ASP A 38 -12.34 -19.27 -4.56
CA ASP A 38 -13.56 -18.53 -4.26
C ASP A 38 -13.64 -17.22 -5.06
N PRO A 39 -14.86 -16.68 -5.28
CA PRO A 39 -15.05 -15.47 -6.08
C PRO A 39 -14.32 -14.24 -5.54
N GLN A 40 -14.16 -14.11 -4.23
CA GLN A 40 -13.57 -12.94 -3.58
C GLN A 40 -12.04 -12.93 -3.78
N SER A 41 -11.36 -14.05 -3.58
CA SER A 41 -9.94 -14.20 -3.88
C SER A 41 -9.65 -14.10 -5.38
N LYS A 42 -10.53 -14.64 -6.24
CA LYS A 42 -10.42 -14.49 -7.69
C LYS A 42 -10.51 -13.02 -8.11
N ALA A 43 -11.47 -12.27 -7.58
CA ALA A 43 -11.61 -10.85 -7.87
C ALA A 43 -10.38 -10.05 -7.41
N LEU A 44 -9.80 -10.41 -6.28
CA LEU A 44 -8.57 -9.80 -5.76
C LEU A 44 -7.37 -10.04 -6.69
N LEU A 45 -7.15 -11.29 -7.15
CA LEU A 45 -6.08 -11.63 -8.11
C LEU A 45 -6.22 -10.91 -9.45
N LEU A 46 -7.47 -10.66 -9.88
CA LEU A 46 -7.79 -9.99 -11.14
C LEU A 46 -7.96 -8.47 -11.00
N ASN A 47 -7.66 -7.89 -9.83
CA ASN A 47 -7.83 -6.46 -9.60
C ASN A 47 -6.89 -5.65 -10.52
N LYS A 48 -7.48 -5.01 -11.54
CA LYS A 48 -6.75 -4.29 -12.60
C LYS A 48 -5.90 -3.13 -12.06
N ASN A 49 -6.33 -2.48 -10.99
CA ASN A 49 -5.61 -1.36 -10.39
C ASN A 49 -4.31 -1.84 -9.73
N VAL A 50 -4.41 -2.89 -8.91
CA VAL A 50 -3.26 -3.54 -8.27
C VAL A 50 -2.31 -4.14 -9.30
N LEU A 51 -2.86 -4.83 -10.31
CA LEU A 51 -2.06 -5.41 -11.40
C LEU A 51 -1.34 -4.32 -12.21
N LYS A 52 -1.99 -3.19 -12.49
CA LYS A 52 -1.37 -2.06 -13.19
C LYS A 52 -0.15 -1.52 -12.42
N ILE A 53 -0.24 -1.41 -11.09
CA ILE A 53 0.91 -1.00 -10.27
C ILE A 53 2.01 -2.06 -10.34
N ASN A 54 1.69 -3.34 -10.19
CA ASN A 54 2.68 -4.41 -10.26
C ASN A 54 3.43 -4.40 -11.60
N GLN A 55 2.69 -4.29 -12.71
CA GLN A 55 3.15 -4.30 -14.10
C GLN A 55 3.61 -2.91 -14.60
N ASP A 56 3.87 -1.96 -13.69
CA ASP A 56 4.33 -0.64 -14.09
C ASP A 56 5.63 -0.73 -14.91
N PRO A 57 5.68 -0.09 -16.10
CA PRO A 57 6.77 -0.27 -17.06
C PRO A 57 8.10 0.33 -16.60
N MET A 58 8.13 1.17 -15.55
CA MET A 58 9.40 1.64 -14.99
C MET A 58 10.18 0.51 -14.34
N GLY A 59 9.51 -0.58 -13.93
CA GLY A 59 10.16 -1.74 -13.32
C GLY A 59 10.91 -1.44 -12.02
N ILE A 60 10.69 -0.28 -11.41
CA ILE A 60 11.36 0.13 -10.19
C ILE A 60 10.68 -0.54 -9.00
N GLN A 61 11.47 -1.29 -8.22
CA GLN A 61 11.03 -1.86 -6.95
C GLN A 61 10.78 -0.76 -5.92
N GLY A 62 9.66 -0.87 -5.19
CA GLY A 62 9.34 0.00 -4.07
C GLY A 62 10.19 -0.27 -2.83
N ASN A 63 10.30 0.73 -1.97
CA ASN A 63 11.07 0.69 -0.74
C ASN A 63 10.19 0.91 0.48
N ARG A 64 10.53 0.25 1.58
CA ARG A 64 9.98 0.58 2.89
C ARG A 64 10.58 1.90 3.37
N ILE A 65 9.74 2.83 3.77
CA ILE A 65 10.17 4.07 4.41
C ILE A 65 10.57 3.74 5.85
N LEU A 66 11.87 3.83 6.13
CA LEU A 66 12.40 3.72 7.47
C LEU A 66 12.36 5.11 8.12
N LYS A 67 11.40 5.34 9.01
CA LYS A 67 11.42 6.51 9.90
C LYS A 67 12.41 6.22 11.03
N ASP A 68 13.59 6.80 10.91
CA ASP A 68 14.72 6.59 11.81
C ASP A 68 14.35 6.84 13.29
N PRO A 69 14.63 5.89 14.20
CA PRO A 69 14.59 6.13 15.64
C PRO A 69 15.66 7.09 16.18
N MET A 70 16.83 7.21 15.54
CA MET A 70 17.97 7.98 16.05
C MET A 70 18.98 8.36 14.95
N GLY A 71 18.88 9.61 14.46
CA GLY A 71 20.11 10.37 14.23
C GLY A 71 20.04 11.86 14.51
N ILE A 72 18.85 12.47 14.64
CA ILE A 72 18.72 13.91 14.94
C ILE A 72 17.62 14.13 15.99
N GLN A 73 18.01 14.79 17.09
CA GLN A 73 17.21 15.22 18.22
C GLN A 73 15.91 15.94 17.77
N GLY A 74 14.74 15.43 18.19
CA GLY A 74 13.57 16.31 18.37
C GLY A 74 12.20 15.89 17.80
N LYS A 75 12.04 14.75 17.11
CA LYS A 75 10.71 14.36 16.61
C LYS A 75 10.32 12.92 16.97
N ARG A 76 9.78 12.73 18.19
CA ARG A 76 9.00 11.53 18.55
C ARG A 76 7.71 11.54 17.72
N ILE A 77 7.73 10.96 16.53
CA ILE A 77 6.48 10.56 15.87
C ILE A 77 6.12 9.17 16.42
N LEU A 78 4.91 9.07 16.97
CA LEU A 78 4.37 7.91 17.65
C LEU A 78 4.56 6.66 16.77
N LYS A 79 5.55 5.84 17.12
CA LYS A 79 5.77 4.53 16.53
C LYS A 79 4.67 3.59 17.00
N THR A 80 3.71 3.29 16.14
CA THR A 80 3.08 1.98 16.23
C THR A 80 4.09 1.02 15.61
N LYS A 81 4.75 0.20 16.44
CA LYS A 81 5.78 -0.79 16.04
C LYS A 81 5.36 -1.61 14.80
N ASP A 82 4.05 -1.76 14.65
CA ASP A 82 3.41 -2.64 13.70
C ASP A 82 3.00 -1.94 12.38
N ILE A 83 3.25 -0.64 12.22
CA ILE A 83 2.95 0.06 10.96
C ILE A 83 4.19 0.16 10.08
N GLN A 84 4.06 -0.27 8.83
CA GLN A 84 5.08 -0.14 7.81
C GLN A 84 4.54 0.67 6.64
N GLU A 85 5.27 1.72 6.26
CA GLU A 85 4.98 2.55 5.12
C GLU A 85 5.91 2.15 3.97
N TRP A 86 5.36 1.96 2.78
CA TRP A 86 6.06 1.55 1.57
C TRP A 86 5.69 2.47 0.43
N THR A 87 6.66 2.81 -0.42
CA THR A 87 6.41 3.62 -1.61
C THR A 87 7.13 3.07 -2.83
N ARG A 88 6.48 3.19 -3.99
CA ARG A 88 7.03 2.81 -5.30
C ARG A 88 6.76 3.92 -6.30
N PRO A 89 7.78 4.50 -6.96
CA PRO A 89 7.56 5.37 -8.11
C PRO A 89 6.90 4.59 -9.24
N ILE A 90 5.85 5.17 -9.84
CA ILE A 90 5.08 4.56 -10.94
C ILE A 90 4.78 5.61 -12.01
N MET A 91 4.27 5.16 -13.16
CA MET A 91 3.78 6.03 -14.23
C MET A 91 2.35 6.53 -13.97
N PRO A 92 2.00 7.74 -14.46
CA PRO A 92 2.86 8.69 -15.15
C PRO A 92 3.95 9.31 -14.24
N LYS A 93 5.03 9.82 -14.83
CA LYS A 93 6.18 10.34 -14.07
C LYS A 93 5.73 11.33 -13.00
N GLY A 94 6.18 11.08 -11.76
CA GLY A 94 5.79 11.85 -10.59
C GLY A 94 4.71 11.17 -9.74
N SER A 95 4.03 10.15 -10.26
CA SER A 95 3.10 9.32 -9.50
C SER A 95 3.83 8.32 -8.59
N VAL A 96 3.17 7.96 -7.49
CA VAL A 96 3.72 7.07 -6.46
C VAL A 96 2.64 6.11 -5.98
N ALA A 97 2.92 4.81 -5.95
CA ALA A 97 2.12 3.83 -5.22
C ALA A 97 2.53 3.83 -3.74
N ILE A 98 1.57 3.73 -2.84
CA ILE A 98 1.70 3.84 -1.40
C ILE A 98 1.08 2.60 -0.76
N GLY A 99 1.85 1.87 0.03
CA GLY A 99 1.37 0.76 0.87
C GLY A 99 1.57 1.08 2.35
N ILE A 100 0.50 1.13 3.13
CA ILE A 100 0.55 1.27 4.59
C ILE A 100 0.06 -0.04 5.20
N LEU A 101 1.00 -0.88 5.60
CA LEU A 101 0.77 -2.23 6.12
C LEU A 101 0.71 -2.19 7.65
N ASN A 102 -0.28 -2.86 8.22
CA ASN A 102 -0.37 -3.13 9.65
C ASN A 102 0.02 -4.58 9.94
N THR A 103 1.21 -4.79 10.50
CA THR A 103 1.73 -6.11 10.92
C THR A 103 1.25 -6.51 12.32
N GLY A 104 0.34 -5.76 12.92
CA GLY A 104 -0.26 -6.10 14.20
C GLY A 104 -1.22 -7.27 14.02
N GLU A 105 -1.31 -8.10 15.07
CA GLU A 105 -2.09 -9.34 15.03
C GLU A 105 -3.44 -9.23 15.75
N GLY A 106 -3.74 -8.07 16.38
CA GLY A 106 -5.00 -7.87 17.10
C GLY A 106 -5.32 -6.41 17.41
N GLY A 107 -6.49 -6.20 18.02
CA GLY A 107 -7.01 -4.88 18.38
C GLY A 107 -7.97 -4.28 17.34
N THR A 108 -8.37 -3.03 17.58
CA THR A 108 -9.14 -2.25 16.59
C THR A 108 -8.22 -1.69 15.51
N GLY A 109 -8.79 -1.25 14.38
CA GLY A 109 -7.99 -0.69 13.29
C GLY A 109 -7.09 0.47 13.73
N ALA A 110 -5.81 0.41 13.36
CA ALA A 110 -4.83 1.42 13.70
C ALA A 110 -5.09 2.69 12.87
N LYS A 111 -5.28 3.82 13.53
CA LYS A 111 -5.38 5.13 12.88
C LYS A 111 -3.97 5.62 12.55
N VAL A 112 -3.62 5.56 11.27
CA VAL A 112 -2.33 6.01 10.76
C VAL A 112 -2.48 7.42 10.21
N LYS A 113 -1.61 8.32 10.67
CA LYS A 113 -1.52 9.70 10.21
C LYS A 113 -0.14 9.93 9.60
N VAL A 114 -0.07 10.09 8.29
CA VAL A 114 1.20 10.24 7.55
C VAL A 114 1.22 11.58 6.84
N LEU A 115 2.33 12.31 6.96
CA LEU A 115 2.53 13.54 6.20
C LEU A 115 2.81 13.17 4.73
N CYS A 116 2.13 13.81 3.78
CA CYS A 116 2.27 13.46 2.36
C CYS A 116 3.71 13.59 1.86
N SER A 117 4.46 14.59 2.34
CA SER A 117 5.90 14.73 2.03
C SER A 117 6.75 13.56 2.53
N ASP A 118 6.39 12.92 3.64
CA ASP A 118 7.12 11.74 4.16
C ASP A 118 6.94 10.53 3.23
N LEU A 119 5.85 10.49 2.45
CA LEU A 119 5.59 9.49 1.40
C LEU A 119 6.26 9.84 0.06
N GLY A 120 7.07 10.90 0.02
CA GLY A 120 7.70 11.37 -1.22
C GLY A 120 6.79 12.17 -2.14
N LEU A 121 5.61 12.61 -1.65
CA LEU A 121 4.68 13.43 -2.41
C LEU A 121 5.09 14.91 -2.30
N THR A 122 5.85 15.42 -3.26
CA THR A 122 6.51 16.74 -3.17
C THR A 122 6.00 17.78 -4.18
N SER A 123 5.15 17.40 -5.15
CA SER A 123 4.54 18.35 -6.09
C SER A 123 3.82 19.50 -5.38
N PRO A 124 4.15 20.77 -5.66
CA PRO A 124 3.45 21.93 -5.10
C PRO A 124 1.97 22.01 -5.48
N GLY A 125 1.60 21.46 -6.65
CA GLY A 125 0.22 21.36 -7.13
C GLY A 125 -0.64 20.39 -6.32
N GLY A 126 0.01 19.48 -5.58
CA GLY A 126 -0.65 18.41 -4.83
C GLY A 126 -0.83 17.14 -5.67
N TYR A 127 -1.50 16.17 -5.06
CA TYR A 127 -1.74 14.84 -5.62
C TYR A 127 -3.18 14.43 -5.41
N SER A 128 -3.77 13.76 -6.38
CA SER A 128 -4.99 12.96 -6.19
C SER A 128 -4.58 11.56 -5.73
N ILE A 129 -5.08 11.13 -4.57
CA ILE A 129 -4.85 9.79 -4.02
C ILE A 129 -6.08 8.93 -4.25
N THR A 130 -5.89 7.73 -4.80
CA THR A 130 -6.92 6.71 -5.03
C THR A 130 -6.60 5.46 -4.21
N GLU A 131 -7.61 4.82 -3.64
CA GLU A 131 -7.49 3.51 -2.99
C GLU A 131 -7.68 2.42 -4.05
N GLU A 132 -6.69 1.55 -4.23
CA GLU A 132 -6.58 0.72 -5.44
C GLU A 132 -7.48 -0.52 -5.40
N PHE A 133 -7.79 -1.07 -4.23
CA PHE A 133 -8.68 -2.23 -4.16
C PHE A 133 -10.11 -1.88 -4.55
N THR A 134 -10.58 -0.69 -4.19
CA THR A 134 -11.93 -0.20 -4.47
C THR A 134 -11.99 0.72 -5.69
N GLY A 135 -10.87 1.31 -6.10
CA GLY A 135 -10.83 2.36 -7.12
C GLY A 135 -11.39 3.69 -6.65
N THR A 136 -11.61 3.87 -5.34
CA THR A 136 -12.23 5.08 -4.79
C THR A 136 -11.20 6.17 -4.62
N VAL A 137 -11.50 7.38 -5.13
CA VAL A 137 -10.67 8.56 -4.86
C VAL A 137 -10.77 8.91 -3.38
N VAL A 138 -9.63 8.87 -2.67
CA VAL A 138 -9.52 9.26 -1.26
C VAL A 138 -9.60 10.78 -1.12
N GLY A 139 -8.99 11.51 -2.05
CA GLY A 139 -9.03 12.97 -2.09
C GLY A 139 -7.77 13.58 -2.69
N SER A 140 -7.69 14.91 -2.62
CA SER A 140 -6.55 15.69 -3.09
C SER A 140 -5.74 16.25 -1.93
N PHE A 141 -4.42 16.07 -1.97
CA PHE A 141 -3.53 16.40 -0.87
C PHE A 141 -2.29 17.16 -1.34
N LYS A 142 -1.95 18.24 -0.62
CA LYS A 142 -0.68 18.96 -0.76
C LYS A 142 0.42 18.29 0.10
N PRO A 143 1.71 18.52 -0.19
CA PRO A 143 2.82 17.92 0.55
C PRO A 143 2.75 18.13 2.07
N GLN A 144 2.23 19.27 2.53
CA GLN A 144 2.13 19.62 3.96
C GLN A 144 0.88 19.03 4.66
N GLN A 145 -0.01 18.37 3.92
CA GLN A 145 -1.23 17.79 4.47
C GLN A 145 -1.00 16.33 4.90
N TYR A 146 -1.86 15.87 5.80
CA TYR A 146 -1.81 14.52 6.32
C TYR A 146 -2.81 13.61 5.60
N LEU A 147 -2.33 12.46 5.16
CA LEU A 147 -3.17 11.32 4.82
C LEU A 147 -3.53 10.59 6.12
N ASN A 148 -4.82 10.51 6.41
CA ASN A 148 -5.35 9.79 7.56
C ASN A 148 -6.07 8.53 7.07
N VAL A 149 -5.57 7.36 7.45
CA VAL A 149 -6.17 6.06 7.08
C VAL A 149 -6.30 5.19 8.31
N THR A 150 -7.33 4.34 8.33
CA THR A 150 -7.47 3.31 9.37
C THR A 150 -7.13 1.97 8.76
N VAL A 151 -6.13 1.27 9.31
CA VAL A 151 -5.66 -0.01 8.79
C VAL A 151 -5.89 -1.10 9.85
N VAL A 152 -6.74 -2.07 9.51
CA VAL A 152 -7.04 -3.20 10.41
C VAL A 152 -5.81 -4.09 10.64
N PRO A 153 -5.74 -4.84 11.76
CA PRO A 153 -4.66 -5.80 12.00
C PRO A 153 -4.46 -6.74 10.81
N SER A 154 -3.21 -7.01 10.45
CA SER A 154 -2.80 -7.79 9.26
C SER A 154 -3.33 -7.26 7.91
N GLY A 155 -3.92 -6.07 7.89
CA GLY A 155 -4.45 -5.42 6.69
C GLY A 155 -3.50 -4.38 6.12
N VAL A 156 -3.91 -3.80 5.00
CA VAL A 156 -3.15 -2.79 4.26
C VAL A 156 -4.07 -1.71 3.71
N PHE A 157 -3.63 -0.46 3.76
CA PHE A 157 -4.13 0.55 2.83
C PHE A 157 -3.19 0.58 1.63
N PHE A 158 -3.74 0.41 0.42
CA PHE A 158 -2.97 0.42 -0.81
C PHE A 158 -3.53 1.46 -1.78
N GLY A 159 -2.75 2.48 -2.09
CA GLY A 159 -3.18 3.61 -2.89
C GLY A 159 -2.18 4.00 -3.97
N SER A 160 -2.63 4.74 -4.97
CA SER A 160 -1.76 5.49 -5.88
C SER A 160 -2.01 6.99 -5.75
N ALA A 161 -0.94 7.76 -5.82
CA ALA A 161 -0.95 9.22 -5.83
C ALA A 161 -0.49 9.70 -7.20
N SER A 162 -1.31 10.50 -7.87
CA SER A 162 -0.94 11.14 -9.15
C SER A 162 -0.93 12.67 -9.00
N PRO A 163 0.09 13.38 -9.52
CA PRO A 163 0.14 14.83 -9.47
C PRO A 163 -1.11 15.48 -10.08
N LEU A 164 -1.56 16.59 -9.49
CA LEU A 164 -2.63 17.44 -10.02
C LEU A 164 -2.12 18.43 -11.09
#